data_AF-A0A6J4V8F9-F1
#
_entry.id   AF-A0A6J4V8F9-F1
#
_cell.length_a   1.000
_cell.length_b   1.000
_cell.length_c   1.000
_cell.angle_alpha   90.00
_cell.angle_beta   90.00
_cell.angle_gamma   90.00
#
_symmetry.space_group_name_H-M   'P 1'
#
loop_
_entity.id
_entity.type
_entity.pdbx_description
1 polymer ?
#
loop_
_entity_poly.entity_id
_entity_poly.type
_entity_poly.pdbx_seq_one_letter_code
_entity_poly.pdbx_strand_id
1 'polypeptide(L)'
;MERYNRAAQVAYQNSWTANGSGDLFSESAPTTPPKQISYPHERVLVGCIYGVDLDPQAVGLAKLSLWTQLLRAHPGQYGKRGAPHAQLPALTLNIRSGNSLIDAASPVPDALTVHADTLTTAAQLARDAKNVDLAAKARAELLEALNETTEQLNRSLLPALLPFSRTTKPCARPSCSRAQPTPPTMRPCAPSGTV
;
A
#
# COMPACT_ATOMS: atom_id res chain seq x y z
N MET A 1 0.92 -1.61 -25.62
CA MET A 1 -0.44 -2.09 -25.31
C MET A 1 -1.37 -2.12 -26.52
N GLU A 2 -1.35 -1.12 -27.40
CA GLU A 2 -2.21 -1.09 -28.61
C GLU A 2 -2.03 -2.30 -29.53
N ARG A 3 -0.78 -2.73 -29.76
CA ARG A 3 -0.49 -3.93 -30.56
C ARG A 3 -1.14 -5.19 -29.99
N TYR A 4 -1.10 -5.35 -28.67
CA TYR A 4 -1.73 -6.49 -27.98
C TYR A 4 -3.25 -6.41 -28.10
N ASN A 5 -3.86 -5.26 -27.78
CA ASN A 5 -5.31 -5.09 -27.85
C ASN A 5 -5.84 -5.32 -29.28
N ARG A 6 -5.10 -4.87 -30.30
CA ARG A 6 -5.40 -5.15 -31.70
C ARG A 6 -5.32 -6.64 -32.02
N ALA A 7 -4.27 -7.33 -31.58
CA ALA A 7 -4.13 -8.77 -31.78
C ALA A 7 -5.25 -9.57 -31.09
N ALA A 8 -5.63 -9.17 -29.86
CA ALA A 8 -6.76 -9.77 -29.14
C ALA A 8 -8.09 -9.57 -29.87
N GLN A 9 -8.32 -8.37 -30.44
CA GLN A 9 -9.53 -8.07 -31.20
C GLN A 9 -9.60 -8.88 -32.51
N VAL A 10 -8.48 -9.01 -33.23
CA VAL A 10 -8.38 -9.84 -34.44
C VAL A 10 -8.63 -11.31 -34.10
N ALA A 11 -8.05 -11.81 -33.00
CA ALA A 11 -8.28 -13.17 -32.55
C ALA A 11 -9.75 -13.43 -32.16
N TYR A 12 -10.43 -12.44 -31.56
CA TYR A 12 -11.85 -12.52 -31.24
C TYR A 12 -12.73 -12.53 -32.50
N GLN A 13 -12.41 -11.67 -33.48
CA GLN A 13 -13.16 -11.56 -34.74
C GLN A 13 -13.01 -12.81 -35.62
N ASN A 14 -11.82 -13.41 -35.65
CA ASN A 14 -11.52 -14.59 -36.47
C ASN A 14 -12.01 -15.90 -35.83
N SER A 15 -13.05 -15.84 -34.99
CA SER A 15 -13.58 -16.95 -34.19
C SER A 15 -12.47 -17.68 -33.46
N TRP A 16 -12.01 -17.13 -32.33
CA TRP A 16 -11.02 -17.77 -31.47
C TRP A 16 -11.38 -19.26 -31.28
N THR A 17 -10.58 -20.16 -31.86
CA THR A 17 -10.74 -21.59 -31.68
C THR A 17 -9.74 -22.06 -30.64
N ALA A 18 -10.23 -22.64 -29.54
CA ALA A 18 -9.42 -23.36 -28.56
C ALA A 18 -8.64 -24.54 -29.18
N ASN A 19 -8.93 -24.88 -30.43
CA ASN A 19 -8.35 -26.00 -31.17
C ASN A 19 -7.12 -25.55 -31.98
N GLY A 20 -5.92 -25.84 -31.45
CA GLY A 20 -4.72 -25.99 -32.27
C GLY A 20 -3.51 -25.18 -31.83
N SER A 21 -2.61 -25.85 -31.09
CA SER A 21 -1.14 -25.65 -31.00
C SER A 21 -0.56 -24.24 -31.21
N GLY A 22 -1.08 -23.24 -30.51
CA GLY A 22 -0.38 -21.97 -30.32
C GLY A 22 0.59 -22.07 -29.15
N ASP A 23 1.65 -22.85 -29.30
CA ASP A 23 2.60 -23.15 -28.22
C ASP A 23 3.48 -21.94 -27.86
N LEU A 24 3.58 -21.66 -26.56
CA LEU A 24 4.78 -21.08 -25.95
C LEU A 24 5.00 -21.68 -24.55
N PHE A 25 4.87 -23.01 -24.52
CA PHE A 25 5.14 -24.04 -23.52
C PHE A 25 3.91 -24.58 -22.78
N SER A 26 3.16 -25.37 -23.54
CA SER A 26 1.95 -26.12 -23.25
C SER A 26 1.76 -26.70 -21.83
N GLU A 27 0.69 -26.25 -21.17
CA GLU A 27 -0.20 -27.10 -20.38
C GLU A 27 -1.64 -26.60 -20.62
N SER A 28 -2.34 -27.28 -21.55
CA SER A 28 -3.66 -26.93 -22.12
C SER A 28 -3.77 -25.55 -22.78
N ALA A 29 -4.33 -25.49 -23.99
CA ALA A 29 -4.66 -24.21 -24.60
C ALA A 29 -5.50 -23.38 -23.62
N PRO A 30 -5.23 -22.06 -23.44
CA PRO A 30 -6.00 -21.26 -22.49
C PRO A 30 -7.47 -21.40 -22.84
N THR A 31 -8.29 -21.93 -21.93
CA THR A 31 -9.73 -22.17 -22.19
C THR A 31 -10.49 -20.87 -22.42
N THR A 32 -9.86 -19.73 -22.11
CA THR A 32 -10.45 -18.40 -22.15
C THR A 32 -9.95 -17.60 -23.36
N PRO A 33 -10.85 -16.89 -24.06
CA PRO A 33 -10.47 -16.06 -25.20
C PRO A 33 -9.58 -14.89 -24.77
N PRO A 34 -8.69 -14.41 -25.65
CA PRO A 34 -7.82 -13.28 -25.36
C PRO A 34 -8.66 -12.03 -25.06
N LYS A 35 -8.55 -11.54 -23.82
CA LYS A 35 -9.31 -10.39 -23.34
C LYS A 35 -8.56 -9.09 -23.64
N GLN A 36 -9.26 -8.11 -24.21
CA GLN A 36 -8.71 -6.76 -24.36
C GLN A 36 -8.42 -6.14 -23.00
N ILE A 37 -7.24 -5.54 -22.86
CA ILE A 37 -6.83 -4.90 -21.61
C ILE A 37 -7.31 -3.45 -21.64
N SER A 38 -8.37 -3.18 -20.88
CA SER A 38 -8.86 -1.82 -20.60
C SER A 38 -8.01 -1.15 -19.51
N TYR A 39 -7.74 0.15 -19.65
CA TYR A 39 -6.95 0.98 -18.71
C TYR A 39 -5.64 0.34 -18.22
N PRO A 40 -4.67 0.12 -19.13
CA PRO A 40 -3.46 -0.65 -18.80
C PRO A 40 -2.62 0.01 -17.70
N HIS A 41 -2.56 1.35 -17.66
CA HIS A 41 -1.81 2.09 -16.65
C HIS A 41 -2.41 1.91 -15.24
N GLU A 42 -3.73 2.00 -15.13
CA GLU A 42 -4.45 1.77 -13.87
C GLU A 42 -4.28 0.32 -13.39
N ARG A 43 -4.38 -0.65 -14.32
CA ARG A 43 -4.16 -2.07 -14.01
C ARG A 43 -2.76 -2.37 -13.50
N VAL A 44 -1.73 -1.77 -14.09
CA VAL A 44 -0.35 -1.94 -13.59
C VAL A 44 -0.21 -1.32 -12.20
N LEU A 45 -0.76 -0.13 -11.98
CA LEU A 45 -0.73 0.54 -10.67
C LEU A 45 -1.40 -0.29 -9.57
N VAL A 46 -2.60 -0.83 -9.84
CA VAL A 46 -3.43 -1.53 -8.83
C VAL A 46 -3.09 -3.02 -8.74
N GLY A 47 -2.62 -3.64 -9.81
CA GLY A 47 -2.38 -5.09 -9.87
C GLY A 47 -0.93 -5.51 -9.70
N CYS A 48 0.03 -4.65 -10.09
CA CYS A 48 1.43 -5.06 -10.22
C CYS A 48 2.39 -4.31 -9.29
N ILE A 49 2.07 -3.07 -8.91
CA ILE A 49 2.94 -2.25 -8.07
C ILE A 49 2.56 -2.45 -6.60
N TYR A 50 3.52 -2.97 -5.83
CA TYR A 50 3.42 -3.14 -4.38
C TYR A 50 4.65 -2.55 -3.72
N GLY A 51 4.47 -1.92 -2.57
CA GLY A 51 5.56 -1.29 -1.84
C GLY A 51 5.25 -1.15 -0.36
N VAL A 52 6.30 -1.24 0.45
CA VAL A 52 6.25 -0.99 1.89
C VAL A 52 7.38 -0.05 2.24
N ASP A 53 7.07 1.03 2.97
CA ASP A 53 8.05 1.95 3.52
C ASP A 53 7.77 2.15 5.01
N LEU A 54 8.81 2.36 5.81
CA LEU A 54 8.66 2.61 7.24
C LEU A 54 8.13 4.01 7.50
N ASP A 55 8.56 5.00 6.70
CA ASP A 55 8.14 6.39 6.87
C ASP A 55 6.75 6.61 6.23
N PRO A 56 5.73 6.98 7.01
CA PRO A 56 4.40 7.30 6.46
C PRO A 56 4.44 8.46 5.46
N GLN A 57 5.40 9.39 5.56
CA GLN A 57 5.53 10.49 4.60
C GLN A 57 6.04 9.99 3.24
N ALA A 58 7.00 9.08 3.23
CA ALA A 58 7.49 8.43 2.01
C ALA A 58 6.39 7.65 1.29
N VAL A 59 5.53 6.94 2.02
CA VAL A 59 4.34 6.28 1.47
C VAL A 59 3.38 7.27 0.82
N GLY A 60 3.14 8.41 1.46
CA GLY A 60 2.32 9.49 0.91
C GLY A 60 2.87 10.03 -0.40
N LEU A 61 4.18 10.31 -0.44
CA LEU A 61 4.88 10.78 -1.64
C LEU A 61 4.86 9.73 -2.77
N ALA A 62 5.05 8.46 -2.44
CA ALA A 62 4.99 7.37 -3.42
C ALA A 62 3.60 7.30 -4.06
N LYS A 63 2.53 7.32 -3.25
CA LYS A 63 1.15 7.34 -3.75
C LYS A 63 0.88 8.56 -4.65
N LEU A 64 1.29 9.74 -4.21
CA LEU A 64 1.15 10.97 -4.99
C LEU A 64 1.89 10.87 -6.33
N SER A 65 3.14 10.41 -6.32
CA SER A 65 3.95 10.28 -7.54
C SER A 65 3.28 9.35 -8.57
N LEU A 66 2.73 8.22 -8.12
CA LEU A 66 2.04 7.26 -8.98
C LEU A 66 0.72 7.83 -9.52
N TRP A 67 -0.06 8.54 -8.70
CA TRP A 67 -1.25 9.23 -9.18
C TRP A 67 -0.92 10.31 -10.21
N THR A 68 0.15 11.10 -10.01
CA THR A 68 0.54 12.11 -11.01
C THR A 68 0.99 11.48 -12.32
N GLN A 69 1.67 10.34 -12.30
CA GLN A 69 2.01 9.59 -13.52
C GLN A 69 0.75 9.09 -14.24
N LEU A 70 -0.24 8.59 -13.50
CA LEU A 70 -1.53 8.17 -14.04
C LEU A 70 -2.30 9.33 -14.69
N LEU A 71 -2.36 10.49 -14.01
CA LEU A 71 -3.00 11.70 -14.52
C LEU A 71 -2.33 12.21 -15.80
N ARG A 72 -1.00 12.09 -15.90
CA ARG A 72 -0.24 12.45 -17.11
C ARG A 72 -0.52 11.51 -18.28
N ALA A 73 -0.69 10.21 -18.01
CA ALA A 73 -1.04 9.23 -19.04
C ALA A 73 -2.47 9.42 -19.57
N HIS A 74 -3.39 9.88 -18.70
CA HIS A 74 -4.81 10.01 -18.99
C HIS A 74 -5.38 11.38 -18.58
N PRO A 75 -5.00 12.46 -19.28
CA PRO A 75 -5.44 13.81 -18.92
C PRO A 75 -6.96 13.96 -19.09
N GLY A 76 -7.63 14.53 -18.08
CA GLY A 76 -9.07 14.81 -18.12
C GLY A 76 -9.99 13.59 -17.96
N GLN A 77 -9.42 12.42 -17.65
CA GLN A 77 -10.18 11.20 -17.35
C GLN A 77 -10.62 11.14 -15.89
N TYR A 78 -9.75 11.58 -14.98
CA TYR A 78 -9.99 11.65 -13.54
C TYR A 78 -10.34 13.09 -13.12
N GLY A 79 -11.11 13.25 -12.03
CA GLY A 79 -11.50 14.56 -11.48
C GLY A 79 -12.81 15.15 -12.02
N LYS A 80 -13.48 14.50 -12.98
CA LYS A 80 -14.77 14.95 -13.53
C LYS A 80 -15.94 14.51 -12.65
N ARG A 81 -16.67 15.46 -12.05
CA ARG A 81 -17.89 15.17 -11.28
C ARG A 81 -18.89 14.38 -12.13
N GLY A 82 -19.36 13.22 -11.65
CA GLY A 82 -20.38 12.40 -12.30
C GLY A 82 -19.88 11.32 -13.27
N ALA A 83 -18.57 11.19 -13.52
CA ALA A 83 -18.03 10.09 -14.33
C ALA A 83 -17.77 8.83 -13.48
N PRO A 84 -18.02 7.61 -14.00
CA PRO A 84 -17.77 6.37 -13.27
C PRO A 84 -16.29 6.12 -12.95
N HIS A 85 -15.35 6.89 -13.55
CA HIS A 85 -13.91 6.85 -13.25
C HIS A 85 -13.37 8.22 -12.80
N ALA A 86 -14.24 9.03 -12.18
CA ALA A 86 -13.85 10.34 -11.66
C ALA A 86 -12.81 10.26 -10.54
N GLN A 87 -12.80 9.17 -9.79
CA GLN A 87 -11.95 9.00 -8.62
C GLN A 87 -10.65 8.28 -8.99
N LEU A 88 -9.55 8.72 -8.38
CA LEU A 88 -8.26 8.05 -8.52
C LEU A 88 -8.32 6.64 -7.91
N PRO A 89 -7.58 5.68 -8.46
CA PRO A 89 -7.54 4.33 -7.92
C PRO A 89 -6.98 4.33 -6.49
N ALA A 90 -7.60 3.54 -5.63
CA ALA A 90 -7.17 3.38 -4.24
C ALA A 90 -5.86 2.56 -4.17
N LEU A 91 -4.75 3.21 -3.81
CA LEU A 91 -3.44 2.57 -3.64
C LEU A 91 -3.16 2.15 -2.19
N THR A 92 -4.13 2.31 -1.29
CA THR A 92 -4.00 1.98 0.14
C THR A 92 -3.68 0.50 0.38
N LEU A 93 -4.17 -0.38 -0.49
CA LEU A 93 -3.91 -1.82 -0.42
C LEU A 93 -2.63 -2.27 -1.13
N ASN A 94 -1.94 -1.35 -1.81
CA ASN A 94 -0.76 -1.63 -2.62
C ASN A 94 0.51 -1.03 -2.01
N ILE A 95 0.38 0.18 -1.48
CA ILE A 95 1.48 0.91 -0.84
C ILE A 95 1.11 1.19 0.60
N ARG A 96 1.82 0.55 1.52
CA ARG A 96 1.52 0.56 2.95
C ARG A 96 2.70 1.08 3.73
N SER A 97 2.40 1.75 4.85
CA SER A 97 3.41 2.10 5.84
C SER A 97 3.61 0.89 6.75
N GLY A 98 4.86 0.47 6.98
CA GLY A 98 5.16 -0.28 8.20
C GLY A 98 6.32 -1.26 8.19
N ASN A 99 6.55 -1.77 9.40
CA ASN A 99 7.14 -3.06 9.76
C ASN A 99 6.18 -4.24 9.48
N SER A 100 5.19 -4.08 8.58
CA SER A 100 4.07 -5.02 8.39
C SER A 100 4.44 -6.39 7.82
N LEU A 101 5.71 -6.60 7.44
CA LEU A 101 6.25 -7.86 6.93
C LEU A 101 7.11 -8.61 7.97
N ILE A 102 7.40 -8.00 9.11
CA ILE A 102 8.30 -8.55 10.12
C ILE A 102 7.45 -9.11 11.27
N ASP A 103 6.88 -10.31 11.09
CA ASP A 103 6.67 -11.26 12.20
C ASP A 103 6.24 -12.67 11.78
N ALA A 104 6.65 -13.15 10.60
CA ALA A 104 6.37 -14.54 10.19
C ALA A 104 7.19 -15.60 10.98
N ALA A 105 8.14 -15.17 11.83
CA ALA A 105 9.03 -16.03 12.60
C ALA A 105 8.69 -16.11 14.10
N SER A 106 7.74 -15.30 14.59
CA SER A 106 7.21 -15.42 15.95
C SER A 106 6.10 -16.48 15.94
N PRO A 107 6.05 -17.40 16.93
CA PRO A 107 4.96 -18.38 17.00
C PRO A 107 3.63 -17.63 16.96
N VAL A 108 2.87 -17.88 15.90
CA VAL A 108 1.55 -17.29 15.65
C VAL A 108 0.76 -17.42 16.95
N PRO A 109 0.45 -16.30 17.66
CA PRO A 109 -0.33 -16.40 18.88
C PRO A 109 -1.65 -17.09 18.58
N ASP A 110 -2.11 -17.97 19.47
CA ASP A 110 -3.39 -18.69 19.35
C ASP A 110 -4.58 -17.76 19.06
N ALA A 111 -4.47 -16.47 19.37
CA ALA A 111 -5.44 -15.44 18.99
C ALA A 111 -5.64 -15.26 17.47
N LEU A 112 -4.62 -15.54 16.64
CA LEU A 112 -4.70 -15.40 15.17
C LEU A 112 -5.39 -16.59 14.50
N THR A 113 -5.30 -17.79 15.07
CA THR A 113 -5.97 -18.98 14.52
C THR A 113 -7.48 -18.89 14.68
N VAL A 114 -7.95 -18.30 15.78
CA VAL A 114 -9.38 -18.00 16.04
C VAL A 114 -9.97 -17.04 14.99
N HIS A 115 -9.15 -16.18 14.40
CA HIS A 115 -9.57 -15.19 13.40
C HIS A 115 -9.21 -15.56 11.95
N ALA A 116 -8.78 -16.81 11.70
CA ALA A 116 -8.34 -17.26 10.38
C ALA A 116 -9.43 -17.08 9.30
N ASP A 117 -10.68 -17.41 9.62
CA ASP A 117 -11.80 -17.27 8.68
C ASP A 117 -12.12 -15.79 8.36
N THR A 118 -12.00 -14.91 9.35
CA THR A 118 -12.18 -13.47 9.14
C THR A 118 -11.03 -12.88 8.32
N LEU A 119 -9.80 -13.36 8.52
CA LEU A 119 -8.63 -12.96 7.74
C LEU A 119 -8.72 -13.43 6.28
N THR A 120 -9.19 -14.66 6.04
CA THR A 120 -9.42 -15.16 4.67
C THR A 120 -10.53 -14.38 3.97
N THR A 121 -11.61 -14.05 4.69
CA THR A 121 -12.70 -13.21 4.17
C THR A 121 -12.20 -11.80 3.82
N ALA A 122 -11.41 -11.17 4.69
CA ALA A 122 -10.82 -9.86 4.42
C ALA A 122 -9.85 -9.90 3.23
N ALA A 123 -9.07 -10.98 3.08
CA ALA A 123 -8.19 -11.17 1.93
C ALA A 123 -8.98 -11.32 0.61
N GLN A 124 -10.11 -12.02 0.65
CA GLN A 124 -11.01 -12.17 -0.50
C GLN A 124 -11.60 -10.81 -0.91
N LEU A 125 -12.15 -10.06 0.06
CA LEU A 125 -12.67 -8.70 -0.15
C LEU A 125 -11.60 -7.76 -0.72
N ALA A 126 -10.35 -7.86 -0.24
CA ALA A 126 -9.25 -7.06 -0.77
C ALA A 126 -8.89 -7.40 -2.22
N ARG A 127 -8.96 -8.68 -2.62
CA ARG A 127 -8.76 -9.10 -4.02
C ARG A 127 -9.88 -8.58 -4.91
N ASP A 128 -11.12 -8.69 -4.45
CA ASP A 128 -12.29 -8.25 -5.20
C ASP A 128 -12.31 -6.72 -5.35
N ALA A 129 -11.95 -5.97 -4.30
CA ALA A 129 -11.83 -4.52 -4.36
C ALA A 129 -10.75 -4.03 -5.36
N LYS A 130 -9.70 -4.82 -5.59
CA LYS A 130 -8.66 -4.54 -6.59
C LYS A 130 -9.08 -4.87 -8.02
N ASN A 131 -10.22 -5.52 -8.21
CA ASN A 131 -10.68 -5.88 -9.54
C ASN A 131 -11.15 -4.64 -10.32
N VAL A 132 -10.32 -4.20 -11.26
CA VAL A 132 -10.55 -3.01 -12.11
C VAL A 132 -11.75 -3.19 -13.05
N ASP A 133 -12.20 -4.42 -13.28
CA ASP A 133 -13.34 -4.71 -14.16
C ASP A 133 -14.70 -4.47 -13.48
N LEU A 134 -14.72 -4.32 -12.15
CA LEU A 134 -15.95 -4.02 -11.40
C LEU A 134 -16.32 -2.53 -11.51
N ALA A 135 -17.62 -2.24 -11.44
CA ALA A 135 -18.14 -0.88 -11.42
C ALA A 135 -17.59 -0.09 -10.21
N ALA A 136 -17.27 1.19 -10.39
CA ALA A 136 -16.65 2.00 -9.35
C ALA A 136 -17.47 2.09 -8.06
N LYS A 137 -18.81 2.07 -8.15
CA LYS A 137 -19.69 2.02 -6.98
C LYS A 137 -19.51 0.71 -6.19
N ALA A 138 -19.51 -0.44 -6.87
CA ALA A 138 -19.27 -1.74 -6.25
C ALA A 138 -17.86 -1.84 -5.63
N ARG A 139 -16.85 -1.22 -6.26
CA ARG A 139 -15.49 -1.16 -5.69
C ARG A 139 -15.45 -0.32 -4.41
N ALA A 140 -16.17 0.80 -4.36
CA ALA A 140 -16.25 1.63 -3.15
C ALA A 140 -16.93 0.88 -1.99
N GLU A 141 -18.03 0.17 -2.27
CA GLU A 141 -18.73 -0.66 -1.28
C GLU A 141 -17.82 -1.78 -0.73
N LEU A 142 -17.03 -2.44 -1.60
CA LEU A 142 -16.07 -3.45 -1.18
C LEU A 142 -14.93 -2.87 -0.32
N LEU A 143 -14.45 -1.67 -0.64
CA LEU A 143 -13.43 -0.99 0.16
C LEU A 143 -13.96 -0.57 1.54
N GLU A 144 -15.22 -0.18 1.63
CA GLU A 144 -15.88 0.15 2.90
C GLU A 144 -16.01 -1.10 3.77
N ALA A 145 -16.52 -2.22 3.22
CA ALA A 145 -16.60 -3.50 3.91
C ALA A 145 -15.23 -4.04 4.36
N LEU A 146 -14.18 -3.83 3.55
CA LEU A 146 -12.80 -4.18 3.91
C LEU A 146 -12.32 -3.34 5.11
N ASN A 147 -12.58 -2.04 5.11
CA ASN A 147 -12.19 -1.18 6.23
C ASN A 147 -12.90 -1.58 7.52
N GLU A 148 -14.20 -1.87 7.46
CA GLU A 148 -14.98 -2.34 8.60
C GLU A 148 -14.43 -3.65 9.18
N THR A 149 -14.17 -4.64 8.32
CA THR A 149 -13.60 -5.93 8.76
C THR A 149 -12.19 -5.77 9.34
N THR A 150 -11.38 -4.88 8.76
CA THR A 150 -10.04 -4.56 9.28
C THR A 150 -10.11 -3.88 10.65
N GLU A 151 -11.05 -2.95 10.84
CA GLU A 151 -11.26 -2.30 12.13
C GLU A 151 -11.75 -3.29 13.19
N GLN A 152 -12.67 -4.19 12.83
CA GLN A 152 -13.16 -5.22 13.73
C GLN A 152 -12.01 -6.14 14.19
N LEU A 153 -11.17 -6.58 13.26
CA LEU A 153 -9.96 -7.36 13.57
C LEU A 153 -8.98 -6.59 14.46
N ASN A 154 -8.74 -5.31 14.17
CA ASN A 154 -7.89 -4.50 15.02
C ASN A 154 -8.44 -4.38 16.45
N ARG A 155 -9.75 -4.19 16.61
CA ARG A 155 -10.38 -4.12 17.94
C ARG A 155 -10.27 -5.44 18.72
N SER A 156 -10.37 -6.59 18.05
CA SER A 156 -10.25 -7.89 18.72
C SER A 156 -8.80 -8.31 19.00
N LEU A 157 -7.87 -7.98 18.09
CA LEU A 157 -6.46 -8.40 18.18
C LEU A 157 -5.60 -7.46 19.05
N LEU A 158 -5.88 -6.15 19.06
CA LEU A 158 -5.05 -5.19 19.80
C LEU A 158 -4.92 -5.56 21.30
N PRO A 159 -6.00 -5.91 22.04
CA PRO A 159 -5.89 -6.32 23.43
C PRO A 159 -4.93 -7.51 23.68
N ALA A 160 -4.89 -8.47 22.74
CA ALA A 160 -4.04 -9.65 22.83
C ALA A 160 -2.57 -9.37 22.47
N LEU A 161 -2.30 -8.34 21.66
CA LEU A 161 -0.97 -8.00 21.14
C LEU A 161 -0.27 -6.86 21.90
N LEU A 162 -1.00 -6.13 22.76
CA LEU A 162 -0.45 -5.10 23.65
C LEU A 162 0.69 -5.57 24.59
N PRO A 163 0.71 -6.80 25.15
CA PRO A 163 1.84 -7.26 25.95
C PRO A 163 3.10 -7.57 25.11
N PHE A 164 2.95 -7.89 23.82
CA PHE A 164 4.07 -8.20 22.91
C PHE A 164 4.77 -6.96 22.35
N SER A 165 4.04 -5.85 22.22
CA SER A 165 4.55 -4.58 21.67
C SER A 165 5.34 -3.70 22.67
N ARG A 166 5.46 -4.13 23.94
CA ARG A 166 6.17 -3.39 25.01
C ARG A 166 7.58 -3.89 25.33
N THR A 167 8.23 -4.64 24.43
CA THR A 167 9.65 -5.00 24.58
C THR A 167 10.59 -4.14 23.75
N THR A 168 10.22 -2.90 23.42
CA THR A 168 11.28 -1.89 23.27
C THR A 168 11.66 -1.46 24.67
N LYS A 169 12.74 -2.05 25.21
CA LYS A 169 13.51 -1.40 26.28
C LYS A 169 13.64 0.06 25.86
N PRO A 170 13.21 1.05 26.66
CA PRO A 170 13.60 2.41 26.37
C PRO A 170 15.12 2.40 26.40
N CYS A 171 15.75 2.63 25.25
CA CYS A 171 17.18 2.93 25.23
C CYS A 171 17.33 4.14 26.15
N ALA A 172 17.89 3.90 27.33
CA ALA A 172 18.30 4.95 28.22
C ALA A 172 19.23 5.84 27.39
N ARG A 173 18.75 7.03 26.99
CA ARG A 173 19.66 8.08 26.57
C ARG A 173 20.63 8.25 27.73
N PRO A 174 21.96 8.15 27.52
CA PRO A 174 22.87 8.65 28.53
C PRO A 174 22.46 10.10 28.77
N SER A 175 22.14 10.40 30.03
CA SER A 175 21.86 11.75 30.49
C SER A 175 23.08 12.61 30.14
N CYS A 176 23.02 13.36 29.05
CA CYS A 176 23.90 14.49 28.85
C CYS A 176 23.63 15.44 30.03
N SER A 177 24.50 15.39 31.03
CA SER A 177 24.53 16.37 32.10
C SER A 177 24.74 17.73 31.46
N ARG A 178 23.69 18.53 31.49
CA ARG A 178 23.73 19.95 31.14
C ARG A 178 24.66 20.61 32.15
N ALA A 179 25.94 20.77 31.80
CA ALA A 179 26.87 21.57 32.56
C ALA A 179 26.25 22.98 32.71
N GLN A 180 25.90 23.34 33.94
CA GLN A 180 25.50 24.71 34.26
C GLN A 180 26.70 25.63 33.98
N PRO A 181 26.52 26.75 33.27
CA PRO A 181 27.58 27.74 33.16
C PRO A 181 27.82 28.34 34.56
N THR A 182 29.02 28.15 35.09
CA THR A 182 29.47 28.85 36.30
C THR A 182 29.53 30.35 36.01
N PRO A 183 29.09 31.22 36.94
CA PRO A 183 29.14 32.66 36.75
C PRO A 183 30.59 33.15 36.72
N PRO A 184 30.92 34.16 35.89
CA PRO A 184 32.28 34.69 35.81
C PRO A 184 32.68 35.35 37.13
N THR A 185 33.76 34.86 37.72
CA THR A 185 34.43 35.48 38.86
C THR A 185 34.98 36.85 38.43
N MET A 186 34.42 37.94 38.97
CA MET A 186 34.96 39.27 38.77
C MET A 186 36.37 39.35 39.37
N ARG A 187 37.35 39.69 38.53
CA ARG A 187 38.70 40.06 38.99
C ARG A 187 38.67 41.49 39.55
N PRO A 188 39.26 41.76 40.72
CA PRO A 188 39.43 43.13 41.19
C PRO A 188 40.47 43.87 40.34
N CYS A 189 40.14 45.11 39.95
CA CYS A 189 41.04 46.04 39.27
C CYS A 189 42.22 46.42 40.18
N ALA A 190 43.44 46.27 39.66
CA ALA A 190 44.63 46.84 40.29
C ALA A 190 44.67 48.36 40.08
N PRO A 191 44.95 49.17 41.11
CA PRO A 191 45.19 50.60 40.93
C PRO A 191 46.58 50.82 40.35
N SER A 192 46.65 51.42 39.17
CA SER A 192 47.89 51.91 38.58
C SER A 192 47.98 53.41 38.76
N GLY A 193 48.98 53.85 39.52
CA GLY A 193 49.74 55.08 39.24
C GLY A 193 49.56 56.25 40.21
N THR A 194 50.67 56.65 40.85
CA THR A 194 51.32 57.99 40.92
C THR A 194 52.12 58.06 42.23
N VAL A 195 53.41 58.43 42.32
CA VAL A 195 54.39 59.13 41.46
C VAL A 195 55.75 58.46 41.64
#